data_AF-A0A0P0N4F1-F1
#
_entry.id   AF-A0A0P0N4F1-F1
#
_cell.length_a   1.000
_cell.length_b   1.000
_cell.length_c   1.000
_cell.angle_alpha   90.00
_cell.angle_beta   90.00
_cell.angle_gamma   90.00
#
_symmetry.space_group_name_H-M   'P 1'
#
loop_
_entity.id
_entity.type
_entity.pdbx_description
1 polymer ?
#
loop_
_entity_poly.entity_id
_entity_poly.type
_entity_poly.pdbx_seq_one_letter_code
_entity_poly.pdbx_strand_id
1 'polypeptide(L)'
;MGKARRSKEDNVIYSVWIRHGPDTIHYDMVFEEDCIRLIYLGEYWQRVRPRTGLQQRVDLFIYSLRKRRERNMGEASHGFTIDYCSIKSYNLVRPRIASPQGDVTPGVLELTLRDGRRVRIEFSPKVYEVVKSAVKRYVIRGIEKCRDGG
;
A
#
# COMPACT_ATOMS: atom_id res chain seq x y z
N MET A 1 -29.34 13.66 -7.24
CA MET A 1 -28.71 12.44 -7.76
C MET A 1 -27.29 12.76 -8.24
N GLY A 2 -26.30 12.63 -7.36
CA GLY A 2 -24.91 12.92 -7.69
C GLY A 2 -24.33 11.79 -8.55
N LYS A 3 -23.99 12.10 -9.81
CA LYS A 3 -23.27 11.17 -10.68
C LYS A 3 -21.89 10.93 -10.06
N ALA A 4 -21.67 9.71 -9.56
CA ALA A 4 -20.36 9.22 -9.16
C ALA A 4 -19.38 9.42 -10.32
N ARG A 5 -18.43 10.33 -10.16
CA ARG A 5 -17.29 10.48 -11.07
C ARG A 5 -16.59 9.13 -11.11
N ARG A 6 -16.70 8.42 -12.22
CA ARG A 6 -15.82 7.29 -12.53
C ARG A 6 -14.41 7.85 -12.66
N SER A 7 -13.58 7.71 -11.61
CA SER A 7 -12.14 7.89 -11.72
C SER A 7 -11.60 6.79 -12.64
N LYS A 8 -11.25 7.22 -13.84
CA LYS A 8 -10.62 6.41 -14.87
C LYS A 8 -9.14 6.30 -14.47
N GLU A 9 -8.64 5.06 -14.35
CA GLU A 9 -7.25 4.67 -14.09
C GLU A 9 -6.79 4.66 -12.61
N ASP A 10 -7.36 3.73 -11.84
CA ASP A 10 -6.79 3.31 -10.55
C ASP A 10 -5.47 2.55 -10.77
N ASN A 11 -4.37 3.30 -10.78
CA ASN A 11 -3.02 2.77 -10.86
C ASN A 11 -2.64 2.13 -9.53
N VAL A 12 -2.89 0.83 -9.36
CA VAL A 12 -2.36 0.05 -8.22
C VAL A 12 -0.84 0.16 -8.21
N ILE A 13 -0.25 0.55 -7.08
CA ILE A 13 1.20 0.81 -6.94
C ILE A 13 1.92 -0.39 -6.30
N TYR A 14 1.50 -1.60 -6.66
CA TYR A 14 2.03 -2.90 -6.20
C TYR A 14 1.59 -3.38 -4.82
N SER A 15 1.81 -4.67 -4.62
CA SER A 15 1.60 -5.38 -3.37
C SER A 15 2.68 -5.01 -2.34
N VAL A 16 2.21 -4.70 -1.14
CA VAL A 16 2.99 -4.31 0.03
C VAL A 16 2.66 -5.24 1.20
N TRP A 17 3.41 -5.12 2.28
CA TRP A 17 3.06 -5.79 3.53
C TRP A 17 3.31 -4.90 4.73
N ILE A 18 2.54 -5.15 5.78
CA ILE A 18 2.61 -4.45 7.07
C ILE A 18 2.78 -5.49 8.15
N ARG A 19 3.73 -5.24 9.05
CA ARG A 19 3.96 -6.11 10.21
C ARG A 19 3.14 -5.60 11.40
N HIS A 20 2.34 -6.48 11.97
CA HIS A 20 1.61 -6.26 13.21
C HIS A 20 2.08 -7.29 14.24
N GLY A 21 3.06 -6.90 15.07
CA GLY A 21 3.71 -7.86 15.97
C GLY A 21 4.41 -8.98 15.20
N PRO A 22 4.13 -10.27 15.50
CA PRO A 22 4.72 -11.40 14.76
C PRO A 22 4.07 -11.61 13.38
N ASP A 23 2.89 -11.02 13.13
CA ASP A 23 2.12 -11.26 11.92
C ASP A 23 2.53 -10.32 10.78
N THR A 24 2.61 -10.87 9.57
CA THR A 24 2.78 -10.09 8.34
C THR A 24 1.50 -10.14 7.53
N ILE A 25 0.93 -8.97 7.25
CA ILE A 25 -0.31 -8.84 6.48
C ILE A 25 0.00 -8.18 5.14
N HIS A 26 -0.50 -8.78 4.06
CA HIS A 26 -0.26 -8.31 2.71
C HIS A 26 -1.44 -7.49 2.16
N TYR A 27 -1.12 -6.40 1.46
CA TYR A 27 -2.08 -5.47 0.87
C TYR A 27 -1.69 -5.11 -0.57
N ASP A 28 -2.66 -4.74 -1.40
CA ASP A 28 -2.45 -3.90 -2.59
C ASP A 28 -2.53 -2.43 -2.15
N MET A 29 -1.49 -1.64 -2.46
CA MET A 29 -1.43 -0.23 -2.10
C MET A 29 -1.84 0.65 -3.27
N VAL A 30 -2.81 1.54 -3.02
CA VAL A 30 -3.34 2.49 -4.00
C VAL A 30 -3.17 3.90 -3.46
N PHE A 31 -2.64 4.79 -4.28
CA PHE A 31 -2.57 6.22 -3.98
C PHE A 31 -3.72 6.92 -4.69
N GLU A 32 -4.69 7.40 -3.93
CA GLU A 32 -5.80 8.21 -4.42
C GLU A 32 -5.48 9.70 -4.22
N GLU A 33 -6.40 10.58 -4.63
CA GLU A 33 -6.20 12.03 -4.62
C GLU A 33 -6.07 12.60 -3.19
N ASP A 34 -6.74 11.98 -2.22
CA ASP A 34 -6.88 12.42 -0.83
C ASP A 34 -6.37 11.42 0.21
N CYS A 35 -6.14 10.15 -0.18
CA CYS A 35 -5.75 9.10 0.75
C CYS A 35 -4.84 8.02 0.13
N ILE A 36 -4.22 7.23 1.01
CA ILE A 36 -3.64 5.92 0.67
C ILE A 36 -4.64 4.85 1.08
N ARG A 37 -4.98 3.96 0.17
CA ARG A 37 -5.80 2.79 0.47
C ARG A 37 -4.97 1.52 0.44
N LEU A 38 -5.13 0.72 1.49
CA LEU A 38 -4.49 -0.57 1.65
C LEU A 38 -5.57 -1.63 1.63
N ILE A 39 -5.70 -2.24 0.47
CA ILE A 39 -6.74 -3.22 0.17
C ILE A 39 -6.13 -4.59 0.38
N TYR A 40 -6.83 -5.54 1.02
CA TYR A 40 -6.20 -6.84 1.22
C TYR A 40 -5.79 -7.46 -0.11
N LEU A 41 -4.59 -8.01 -0.12
CA LEU A 41 -3.97 -8.49 -1.33
C LEU A 41 -4.85 -9.58 -1.98
N GLY A 42 -5.26 -9.34 -3.23
CA GLY A 42 -6.16 -10.23 -3.98
C GLY A 42 -7.65 -9.85 -3.98
N GLU A 43 -8.11 -8.93 -3.12
CA GLU A 43 -9.48 -8.40 -3.17
C GLU A 43 -9.68 -7.44 -4.35
N TYR A 44 -8.66 -6.63 -4.65
CA TYR A 44 -8.69 -5.69 -5.75
C TYR A 44 -8.76 -6.36 -7.13
N TRP A 45 -8.32 -7.62 -7.22
CA TRP A 45 -8.22 -8.38 -8.47
C TRP A 45 -9.57 -8.69 -9.10
N GLN A 46 -10.65 -8.63 -8.32
CA GLN A 46 -12.02 -8.78 -8.86
C GLN A 46 -12.43 -7.60 -9.75
N ARG A 47 -11.81 -6.42 -9.56
CA ARG A 47 -12.15 -5.20 -10.29
C ARG A 47 -11.10 -4.89 -11.35
N VAL A 48 -9.81 -5.04 -11.02
CA VAL A 48 -8.69 -4.78 -11.93
C VAL A 48 -7.56 -5.76 -11.61
N ARG A 49 -7.10 -6.53 -12.61
CA ARG A 49 -5.90 -7.37 -12.45
C ARG A 49 -4.70 -6.45 -12.21
N PRO A 50 -3.95 -6.59 -11.11
CA PRO A 50 -2.84 -5.70 -10.86
C PRO A 50 -1.78 -5.85 -11.94
N ARG A 51 -1.13 -4.73 -12.29
CA ARG A 51 0.15 -4.74 -13.02
C ARG A 51 1.29 -5.08 -12.05
N THR A 52 1.07 -6.06 -11.18
CA THR A 52 2.11 -6.57 -10.30
C THR A 52 3.05 -7.37 -11.18
N GLY A 53 4.25 -6.85 -11.44
CA GLY A 53 5.36 -7.61 -12.05
C GLY A 53 5.86 -8.78 -11.19
N LEU A 54 4.96 -9.47 -10.49
CA LEU A 54 5.19 -10.68 -9.70
C LEU A 54 5.22 -11.90 -10.62
N GLN A 55 5.96 -12.92 -10.22
CA GLN A 55 5.95 -14.21 -10.92
C GLN A 55 4.62 -14.93 -10.68
N GLN A 56 4.08 -15.61 -11.69
CA GLN A 56 2.79 -16.32 -11.65
C GLN A 56 2.60 -17.25 -10.42
N ARG A 57 3.67 -17.85 -9.90
CA ARG A 57 3.63 -18.69 -8.69
C ARG A 57 3.28 -17.89 -7.43
N VAL A 58 3.78 -16.66 -7.34
CA VAL A 58 3.50 -15.74 -6.22
C VAL A 58 2.04 -15.31 -6.29
N ASP A 59 1.54 -15.02 -7.49
CA ASP A 59 0.12 -14.68 -7.70
C ASP A 59 -0.81 -15.81 -7.26
N LEU A 60 -0.50 -17.05 -7.62
CA LEU A 60 -1.29 -18.23 -7.23
C LEU A 60 -1.24 -18.48 -5.72
N PHE A 61 -0.09 -18.26 -5.09
CA PHE A 61 0.05 -18.38 -3.65
C PHE A 61 -0.81 -17.33 -2.92
N ILE A 62 -0.74 -16.08 -3.35
CA ILE A 62 -1.55 -14.97 -2.84
C ILE A 62 -3.05 -15.29 -2.96
N TYR A 63 -3.49 -15.78 -4.12
CA TYR A 63 -4.88 -16.16 -4.35
C TYR A 63 -5.33 -17.30 -3.41
N SER A 64 -4.44 -18.26 -3.14
CA SER A 64 -4.72 -19.37 -2.20
C SER A 64 -4.89 -18.88 -0.76
N LEU A 65 -4.10 -17.88 -0.34
CA LEU A 65 -4.20 -17.26 0.98
C LEU A 65 -5.54 -16.52 1.16
N ARG A 66 -5.97 -15.78 0.12
CA ARG A 66 -7.29 -15.11 0.12
C ARG A 66 -8.42 -16.12 0.29
N LYS A 67 -8.47 -17.17 -0.54
CA LYS A 67 -9.51 -18.22 -0.44
C LYS A 67 -9.50 -18.94 0.91
N ARG A 68 -8.36 -18.98 1.60
CA ARG A 68 -8.27 -19.55 2.95
C ARG A 68 -8.84 -18.59 3.99
N ARG A 69 -8.59 -17.28 3.88
CA ARG A 69 -9.17 -16.27 4.77
C ARG A 69 -10.68 -16.17 4.65
N GLU A 70 -11.22 -16.11 3.44
CA GLU A 70 -12.68 -16.05 3.20
C GLU A 70 -13.41 -17.24 3.86
N ARG A 71 -12.81 -18.43 3.81
CA ARG A 71 -13.36 -19.64 4.45
C ARG A 71 -13.30 -19.60 5.98
N ASN A 72 -12.30 -18.94 6.55
CA ASN A 72 -12.05 -18.98 7.99
C ASN A 72 -12.75 -17.85 8.75
N MET A 73 -12.94 -16.68 8.12
CA MET A 73 -13.39 -15.48 8.82
C MET A 73 -14.83 -15.09 8.51
N GLY A 74 -15.44 -15.57 7.42
CA GLY A 74 -16.83 -15.25 7.06
C GLY A 74 -17.13 -13.76 6.78
N GLU A 75 -16.19 -12.86 7.08
CA GLU A 75 -16.27 -11.42 6.89
C GLU A 75 -15.51 -11.00 5.65
N ALA A 76 -16.10 -10.07 4.89
CA ALA A 76 -15.39 -9.31 3.88
C ALA A 76 -14.28 -8.52 4.59
N SER A 77 -13.03 -8.89 4.39
CA SER A 77 -11.89 -8.26 5.04
C SER A 77 -11.80 -6.79 4.65
N HIS A 78 -12.13 -5.87 5.56
CA HIS A 78 -12.10 -4.45 5.28
C HIS A 78 -10.64 -3.99 5.25
N GLY A 79 -10.12 -3.67 4.06
CA GLY A 79 -8.88 -2.91 3.93
C GLY A 79 -8.94 -1.61 4.76
N PHE A 80 -7.80 -0.94 4.95
CA PHE A 80 -7.77 0.30 5.73
C PHE A 80 -7.26 1.48 4.90
N THR A 81 -7.72 2.67 5.28
CA THR A 81 -7.48 3.92 4.56
C THR A 81 -6.69 4.87 5.45
N ILE A 82 -5.74 5.60 4.85
CA ILE A 82 -4.91 6.60 5.51
C ILE A 82 -5.10 7.94 4.78
N ASP A 83 -5.86 8.84 5.38
CA ASP A 83 -6.11 10.17 4.82
C ASP A 83 -4.85 11.03 4.89
N TYR A 84 -4.52 11.78 3.84
CA TYR A 84 -3.31 12.61 3.83
C TYR A 84 -3.32 13.67 4.93
N CYS A 85 -4.48 14.23 5.27
CA CYS A 85 -4.59 15.22 6.34
C CYS A 85 -4.29 14.62 7.74
N SER A 86 -4.46 13.31 7.91
CA SER A 86 -4.12 12.60 9.14
C SER A 86 -2.62 12.37 9.31
N ILE A 87 -1.82 12.51 8.24
CA ILE A 87 -0.38 12.26 8.26
C ILE A 87 0.33 13.51 8.81
N LYS A 88 1.08 13.32 9.90
CA LYS A 88 1.95 14.34 10.49
C LYS A 88 3.28 14.44 9.74
N SER A 89 3.89 13.29 9.47
CA SER A 89 5.15 13.16 8.74
C SER A 89 5.25 11.81 8.03
N TYR A 90 6.14 11.74 7.03
CA TYR A 90 6.46 10.52 6.31
C TYR A 90 7.98 10.32 6.25
N ASN A 91 8.41 9.07 6.10
CA ASN A 91 9.80 8.70 5.87
C ASN A 91 9.83 7.58 4.82
N LEU A 92 10.56 7.77 3.73
CA LEU A 92 10.71 6.78 2.66
C LEU A 92 12.14 6.25 2.67
N VAL A 93 12.30 5.01 3.11
CA VAL A 93 13.59 4.33 3.24
C VAL A 93 13.87 3.52 1.98
N ARG A 94 15.03 3.80 1.35
CA ARG A 94 15.50 3.05 0.19
C ARG A 94 15.92 1.62 0.59
N PRO A 95 15.55 0.59 -0.19
CA PRO A 95 16.10 -0.74 -0.01
C PRO A 95 17.64 -0.72 -0.09
N ARG A 96 18.31 -1.49 0.75
CA ARG A 96 19.77 -1.66 0.77
C ARG A 96 20.11 -3.13 0.55
N ILE A 97 21.25 -3.38 -0.09
CA ILE A 97 21.83 -4.72 -0.12
C ILE A 97 22.52 -4.90 1.24
N ALA A 98 22.01 -5.81 2.08
CA ALA A 98 22.48 -5.98 3.45
C ALA A 98 23.76 -6.83 3.54
N SER A 99 24.06 -7.64 2.53
CA SER A 99 25.21 -8.56 2.59
C SER A 99 25.81 -8.84 1.20
N PRO A 100 27.10 -9.25 1.14
CA PRO A 100 27.71 -9.76 -0.09
C PRO A 100 27.05 -11.04 -0.62
N GLN A 101 26.21 -11.71 0.19
CA GLN A 101 25.40 -12.87 -0.20
C GLN A 101 24.11 -12.47 -0.95
N GLY A 102 23.82 -11.17 -1.09
CA GLY A 102 22.75 -10.69 -1.95
C GLY A 102 21.38 -10.54 -1.28
N ASP A 103 21.31 -10.59 0.06
CA ASP A 103 20.05 -10.33 0.76
C ASP A 103 19.67 -8.85 0.62
N VAL A 104 18.57 -8.59 -0.08
CA VAL A 104 18.06 -7.24 -0.33
C VAL A 104 17.00 -6.89 0.70
N THR A 105 17.25 -5.85 1.49
CA THR A 105 16.23 -5.34 2.42
C THR A 105 15.08 -4.70 1.66
N PRO A 106 13.84 -4.83 2.14
CA PRO A 106 12.71 -4.18 1.50
C PRO A 106 12.82 -2.66 1.58
N GLY A 107 12.17 -1.97 0.64
CA GLY A 107 11.90 -0.55 0.80
C GLY A 107 10.82 -0.35 1.85
N VAL A 108 10.83 0.79 2.54
CA VAL A 108 9.88 1.08 3.62
C VAL A 108 9.30 2.47 3.46
N LEU A 109 7.98 2.59 3.52
CA LEU A 109 7.26 3.85 3.71
C LEU A 109 6.71 3.86 5.13
N GLU A 110 7.28 4.71 5.97
CA GLU A 110 6.82 4.94 7.34
C GLU A 110 5.98 6.21 7.38
N LEU A 111 4.78 6.11 7.93
CA LEU A 111 3.85 7.22 8.10
C LEU A 111 3.62 7.42 9.59
N THR A 112 3.85 8.63 10.07
CA THR A 112 3.46 9.04 11.43
C THR A 112 2.16 9.83 11.33
N LEU A 113 1.12 9.35 11.98
CA LEU A 113 -0.18 9.99 12.01
C LEU A 113 -0.26 11.02 13.14
N ARG A 114 -1.20 11.96 13.03
CA ARG A 114 -1.41 13.03 14.02
C ARG A 114 -1.86 12.51 15.38
N ASP A 115 -2.54 11.36 15.40
CA ASP A 115 -2.94 10.64 16.63
C ASP A 115 -1.78 9.88 17.30
N GLY A 116 -0.56 9.98 16.76
CA GLY A 116 0.64 9.32 17.30
C GLY A 116 0.86 7.90 16.78
N ARG A 117 -0.08 7.30 16.04
CA ARG A 117 0.11 5.98 15.43
C ARG A 117 1.20 6.04 14.35
N ARG A 118 1.92 4.94 14.21
CA ARG A 118 2.92 4.73 13.15
C ARG A 118 2.50 3.57 12.27
N VAL A 119 2.45 3.82 10.96
CA VAL A 119 2.17 2.79 9.95
C VAL A 119 3.45 2.56 9.16
N ARG A 120 3.94 1.32 9.17
CA ARG A 120 5.15 0.92 8.46
C ARG A 120 4.78 -0.02 7.33
N ILE A 121 4.89 0.49 6.11
CA ILE A 121 4.54 -0.21 4.87
C ILE A 121 5.83 -0.67 4.20
N GLU A 122 6.05 -1.98 4.15
CA GLU A 122 7.20 -2.58 3.50
C GLU A 122 6.83 -3.01 2.07
N PHE A 123 7.74 -2.81 1.12
CA PHE A 123 7.50 -3.12 -0.29
C PHE A 123 8.76 -3.65 -1.00
N SER A 124 8.53 -4.31 -2.13
CA SER A 124 9.61 -4.90 -2.93
C SER A 124 10.60 -3.82 -3.41
N PRO A 125 11.92 -4.07 -3.35
CA PRO A 125 12.92 -3.16 -3.88
C PRO A 125 12.69 -2.73 -5.34
N LYS A 126 12.10 -3.62 -6.15
CA LYS A 126 11.80 -3.40 -7.57
C LYS A 126 10.85 -2.23 -7.82
N VAL A 127 10.04 -1.85 -6.83
CA VAL A 127 8.98 -0.85 -6.99
C VAL A 127 9.35 0.50 -6.36
N TYR A 128 10.57 0.61 -5.81
CA TYR A 128 10.99 1.80 -5.06
C TYR A 128 10.83 3.10 -5.84
N GLU A 129 11.28 3.17 -7.11
CA GLU A 129 11.14 4.39 -7.90
C GLU A 129 9.68 4.74 -8.21
N VAL A 130 8.81 3.73 -8.33
CA VAL A 130 7.36 3.93 -8.51
C VAL A 130 6.76 4.49 -7.23
N VAL A 131 7.05 3.87 -6.07
CA VAL A 131 6.57 4.33 -4.76
C VAL A 131 7.08 5.74 -4.46
N LYS A 132 8.36 6.02 -4.70
CA LYS A 132 8.96 7.35 -4.52
C LYS A 132 8.24 8.42 -5.37
N SER A 133 7.97 8.11 -6.63
CA SER A 133 7.25 9.00 -7.53
C SER A 133 5.82 9.24 -7.05
N ALA A 134 5.14 8.18 -6.57
CA ALA A 134 3.80 8.27 -6.00
C ALA A 134 3.75 9.11 -4.71
N VAL A 135 4.68 8.88 -3.77
CA VAL A 135 4.80 9.66 -2.54
C VAL A 135 4.97 11.14 -2.86
N LYS A 136 5.85 11.49 -3.82
CA LYS A 136 6.04 12.88 -4.24
C LYS A 136 4.79 13.49 -4.88
N ARG A 137 4.07 12.71 -5.70
CA ARG A 137 2.90 13.20 -6.45
C ARG A 137 1.66 13.35 -5.57
N TYR A 138 1.44 12.41 -4.64
CA TYR A 138 0.18 12.32 -3.89
C TYR A 138 0.37 12.68 -2.41
N VAL A 139 1.26 11.98 -1.71
CA VAL A 139 1.42 12.13 -0.25
C VAL A 139 1.94 13.52 0.13
N ILE A 140 3.05 13.96 -0.47
CA ILE A 140 3.65 15.26 -0.15
C ILE A 140 2.65 16.39 -0.44
N ARG A 141 2.11 16.40 -1.67
CA ARG A 141 1.14 17.41 -2.10
C ARG A 141 -0.14 17.38 -1.27
N GLY A 142 -0.63 16.20 -0.90
CA GLY A 142 -1.80 16.03 -0.06
C GLY A 142 -1.59 16.62 1.33
N ILE A 143 -0.45 16.32 1.96
CA ILE A 143 -0.08 16.87 3.28
C ILE A 143 0.04 18.40 3.23
N GLU A 144 0.67 18.94 2.18
CA GLU A 144 0.81 20.40 1.98
C GLU A 144 -0.55 21.08 1.86
N LYS A 145 -1.44 20.55 1.00
CA LYS A 145 -2.82 21.06 0.86
C LYS A 145 -3.58 21.11 2.19
N CYS A 146 -3.42 20.09 3.03
CA CYS A 146 -4.07 20.04 4.34
C CYS A 146 -3.45 21.01 5.37
N ARG A 147 -2.25 21.54 5.13
CA ARG A 147 -1.60 22.54 5.98
C ARG A 147 -1.93 23.96 5.54
N ASP A 148 -2.01 24.21 4.23
CA ASP A 148 -2.27 25.53 3.66
C ASP A 148 -3.76 25.91 3.63
N GLY A 149 -4.66 24.93 3.79
CA GLY A 149 -6.11 25.13 3.87
C GLY A 149 -6.68 25.07 5.29
N GLY A 150 -5.84 25.23 6.32
CA GLY A 150 -6.21 25.20 7.75
C GLY A 150 -6.28 26.58 8.38
#